data_AF-A0A0F7ZPV7-F1
#
_entry.id   AF-A0A0F7ZPV7-F1
#
_cell.length_a   1.000
_cell.length_b   1.000
_cell.length_c   1.000
_cell.angle_alpha   90.00
_cell.angle_beta   90.00
_cell.angle_gamma   90.00
#
_symmetry.space_group_name_H-M   'P 1'
#
loop_
_entity.id
_entity.type
_entity.pdbx_description
1 polymer ?
#
loop_
_entity_poly.entity_id
_entity_poly.type
_entity_poly.pdbx_seq_one_letter_code
_entity_poly.pdbx_strand_id
1 'polypeptide(L)'
;MRQRRRRQRRRFRPQPPQSFGDVYARALGQRFYVLGRRRGGTDECPEETFELAGSTGNVYTVHVGRAPSCNSGAPELGGGGKRKPIEGDCPICFCELEAASPGSAVWCRAACGQNLHRECFDMWARTKKGQVTCPFCRSAWAEDPAMPSRVRMDRAAVSEGYANVADQLGMSGIRDTSSYSLWYGYH
;
A
#
# COMPACT_ATOMS: atom_id res chain seq x y z
N MET A 1 39.61 5.71 -17.01
CA MET A 1 38.16 5.45 -17.02
C MET A 1 37.43 6.54 -16.21
N ARG A 2 36.69 7.44 -16.88
CA ARG A 2 35.96 8.52 -16.18
C ARG A 2 34.71 7.93 -15.54
N GLN A 3 34.67 7.83 -14.22
CA GLN A 3 33.45 7.49 -13.48
C GLN A 3 32.37 8.50 -13.87
N ARG A 4 31.34 8.05 -14.60
CA ARG A 4 30.18 8.89 -14.93
C ARG A 4 29.52 9.28 -13.62
N ARG A 5 29.80 10.50 -13.14
CA ARG A 5 29.19 11.04 -11.90
C ARG A 5 27.68 10.92 -12.05
N ARG A 6 27.05 10.06 -11.23
CA ARG A 6 25.60 9.89 -11.23
C ARG A 6 24.98 11.24 -10.87
N ARG A 7 24.41 11.93 -11.86
CA ARG A 7 23.75 13.22 -11.68
C ARG A 7 22.60 13.03 -10.70
N GLN A 8 22.73 13.63 -9.52
CA GLN A 8 21.73 13.60 -8.46
C GLN A 8 20.46 14.26 -9.01
N ARG A 9 19.34 13.53 -9.03
CA ARG A 9 18.08 14.04 -9.61
C ARG A 9 17.43 15.14 -8.77
N ARG A 10 17.78 15.23 -7.48
CA ARG A 10 17.35 16.30 -6.58
C ARG A 10 18.55 17.18 -6.20
N ARG A 11 18.28 18.47 -5.97
CA ARG A 11 19.27 19.43 -5.48
C ARG A 11 19.81 18.97 -4.12
N PHE A 12 21.12 18.85 -4.00
CA PHE A 12 21.78 18.60 -2.73
C PHE A 12 21.50 19.77 -1.76
N ARG A 13 21.11 19.45 -0.52
CA ARG A 13 20.94 20.43 0.54
C ARG A 13 22.01 20.19 1.61
N PRO A 14 22.84 21.20 1.94
CA PRO A 14 23.89 21.05 2.94
C PRO A 14 23.34 20.95 4.37
N GLN A 15 22.13 21.43 4.61
CA GLN A 15 21.44 21.34 5.89
C GLN A 15 20.01 20.83 5.70
N PRO A 16 19.49 20.04 6.67
CA PRO A 16 18.12 19.58 6.63
C PRO A 16 17.13 20.75 6.82
N PRO A 17 15.92 20.66 6.25
CA PRO A 17 14.84 21.62 6.55
C PRO A 17 14.48 21.61 8.05
N GLN A 18 13.90 22.71 8.56
CA GLN A 18 13.48 22.80 9.97
C GLN A 18 12.50 21.68 10.39
N SER A 19 11.60 21.28 9.49
CA SER A 19 10.65 20.17 9.73
C SER A 19 11.26 18.77 9.70
N PHE A 20 12.55 18.63 9.36
CA PHE A 20 13.21 17.34 9.27
C PHE A 20 13.30 16.64 10.63
N GLY A 21 13.52 17.40 11.71
CA GLY A 21 13.66 16.83 13.05
C GLY A 21 12.44 16.02 13.47
N ASP A 22 11.24 16.59 13.30
CA ASP A 22 9.97 15.93 13.65
C ASP A 22 9.72 14.69 12.78
N VAL A 23 9.98 14.78 11.47
CA VAL A 23 9.84 13.65 10.54
C VAL A 23 10.82 12.54 10.90
N TYR A 24 12.06 12.88 11.24
CA TYR A 24 13.11 11.94 11.60
C TYR A 24 12.82 11.24 12.94
N ALA A 25 12.45 12.01 13.97
CA ALA A 25 12.06 11.47 15.26
C ALA A 25 10.86 10.51 15.13
N ARG A 26 9.87 10.88 14.30
CA ARG A 26 8.73 10.01 13.99
C ARG A 26 9.17 8.73 13.27
N ALA A 27 10.06 8.83 12.29
CA ALA A 27 10.56 7.68 11.53
C ALA A 27 11.33 6.69 12.41
N LEU A 28 12.07 7.17 13.42
CA LEU A 28 12.78 6.31 14.37
C LEU A 28 11.88 5.71 15.46
N GLY A 29 10.82 6.43 15.87
CA GLY A 29 9.92 5.97 16.93
C GLY A 29 8.79 5.04 16.45
N GLN A 30 8.34 5.19 15.19
CA GLN A 30 7.21 4.43 14.67
C GLN A 30 7.67 3.17 13.92
N ARG A 31 7.08 2.02 14.29
CA ARG A 31 7.39 0.73 13.65
C ARG A 31 6.63 0.55 12.34
N PHE A 32 7.34 0.02 11.35
CA PHE A 32 6.78 -0.49 10.10
C PHE A 32 7.03 -1.99 9.99
N TYR A 33 6.11 -2.68 9.34
CA TYR A 33 6.20 -4.11 9.05
C TYR A 33 6.26 -4.31 7.55
N VAL A 34 7.24 -5.08 7.08
CA VAL A 34 7.36 -5.41 5.66
C VAL A 34 6.38 -6.54 5.34
N LEU A 35 5.41 -6.28 4.48
CA LEU A 35 4.46 -7.26 3.97
C LEU A 35 4.99 -7.97 2.73
N GLY A 36 5.67 -7.22 1.86
CA GLY A 36 6.16 -7.72 0.58
C GLY A 36 7.42 -7.00 0.13
N ARG A 37 8.29 -7.73 -0.57
CA ARG A 37 9.50 -7.18 -1.18
C ARG A 37 9.63 -7.75 -2.59
N ARG A 38 9.74 -6.86 -3.57
CA ARG A 38 10.03 -7.22 -4.96
C ARG A 38 11.33 -6.55 -5.39
N ARG A 39 12.27 -7.34 -5.90
CA ARG A 39 13.51 -6.83 -6.51
C ARG A 39 13.30 -6.62 -8.00
N GLY A 40 13.91 -5.58 -8.55
CA GLY A 40 13.86 -5.23 -9.96
C GLY A 40 15.06 -4.37 -10.35
N GLY A 41 14.91 -3.64 -11.46
CA GLY A 41 15.97 -2.80 -12.02
C GLY A 41 16.97 -3.59 -12.86
N THR A 42 18.10 -2.96 -13.17
CA THR A 42 19.21 -3.55 -13.92
C THR A 42 20.44 -3.71 -13.04
N ASP A 43 21.44 -4.48 -13.46
CA ASP A 43 22.70 -4.65 -12.72
C ASP A 43 23.39 -3.28 -12.45
N GLU A 44 23.23 -2.34 -13.39
CA GLU A 44 23.73 -0.97 -13.26
C GLU A 44 22.88 -0.09 -12.33
N CYS A 45 21.60 -0.39 -12.17
CA CYS A 45 20.65 0.40 -11.37
C CYS A 45 19.62 -0.53 -10.71
N PRO A 46 19.98 -1.19 -9.60
CA PRO A 46 19.07 -2.07 -8.89
C PRO A 46 17.93 -1.25 -8.27
N GLU A 47 16.74 -1.85 -8.27
CA GLU A 47 15.53 -1.25 -7.72
C GLU A 47 14.83 -2.22 -6.78
N GLU A 48 14.18 -1.70 -5.75
CA GLU A 48 13.38 -2.50 -4.83
C GLU A 48 12.07 -1.82 -4.51
N THR A 49 10.99 -2.60 -4.54
CA THR A 49 9.66 -2.16 -4.12
C THR A 49 9.28 -2.90 -2.84
N PHE A 50 8.90 -2.13 -1.82
CA PHE A 50 8.45 -2.62 -0.54
C PHE A 50 6.98 -2.30 -0.34
N GLU A 51 6.24 -3.28 0.13
CA GLU A 51 4.88 -3.13 0.65
C GLU A 51 4.99 -3.14 2.18
N LEU A 52 4.64 -2.03 2.81
CA LEU A 52 4.88 -1.78 4.24
C LEU A 52 3.57 -1.48 4.95
N ALA A 53 3.32 -2.10 6.10
CA ALA A 53 2.25 -1.70 7.00
C ALA A 53 2.79 -0.81 8.12
N GLY A 54 2.20 0.36 8.32
CA GLY A 54 2.53 1.26 9.42
C GLY A 54 1.91 0.85 10.76
N SER A 55 2.23 1.59 11.82
CA SER A 55 1.68 1.38 13.18
C SER A 55 0.16 1.49 13.27
N THR A 56 -0.49 2.23 12.36
CA THR A 56 -1.95 2.35 12.26
C THR A 56 -2.59 1.22 11.45
N GLY A 57 -1.77 0.35 10.85
CA GLY A 57 -2.19 -0.74 9.98
C GLY A 57 -2.31 -0.36 8.49
N ASN A 58 -2.13 0.91 8.13
CA ASN A 58 -2.21 1.34 6.73
C ASN A 58 -1.04 0.76 5.91
N VAL A 59 -1.35 0.28 4.71
CA VAL A 59 -0.36 -0.28 3.78
C VAL A 59 0.16 0.82 2.82
N TYR A 60 1.48 0.91 2.70
CA TYR A 60 2.22 1.85 1.89
C TYR A 60 3.09 1.10 0.88
N THR A 61 3.22 1.65 -0.32
CA THR A 61 4.14 1.12 -1.33
C THR A 61 5.31 2.08 -1.47
N VAL A 62 6.51 1.61 -1.17
CA VAL A 62 7.76 2.39 -1.28
C VAL A 62 8.60 1.79 -2.40
N HIS A 63 8.97 2.61 -3.38
CA HIS A 63 9.93 2.25 -4.42
C HIS A 63 11.27 2.92 -4.11
N VAL A 64 12.30 2.10 -3.98
CA VAL A 64 13.69 2.50 -3.77
C VAL A 64 14.43 2.24 -5.07
N GLY A 65 14.72 3.32 -5.78
CA GLY A 65 15.55 3.31 -6.98
C GLY A 65 16.36 4.59 -7.09
N ARG A 66 16.80 4.93 -8.29
CA ARG A 66 17.58 6.17 -8.53
C ARG A 66 16.84 7.44 -8.08
N ALA A 67 15.51 7.41 -8.05
CA ALA A 67 14.68 8.42 -7.40
C ALA A 67 13.64 7.69 -6.53
N PRO A 68 13.77 7.72 -5.19
CA PRO A 68 12.82 7.02 -4.34
C PRO A 68 11.44 7.71 -4.40
N SER A 69 10.39 6.90 -4.37
CA SER A 69 9.00 7.36 -4.31
C SER A 69 8.21 6.53 -3.30
N CYS A 70 7.15 7.13 -2.75
CA CYS A 70 6.25 6.47 -1.82
C CYS A 70 4.83 6.87 -2.22
N ASN A 71 3.95 5.89 -2.43
CA ASN A 71 2.52 6.14 -2.62
C ASN A 71 1.80 5.86 -1.30
N SER A 72 1.00 6.82 -0.85
CA SER A 72 -0.06 6.59 0.13
C SER A 72 -1.21 5.83 -0.55
N GLY A 73 -0.99 4.52 -0.76
CA GLY A 73 -2.02 3.52 -1.04
C GLY A 73 -2.46 3.34 -2.49
N ALA A 74 -1.77 2.45 -3.23
CA ALA A 74 -2.32 1.46 -4.18
C ALA A 74 -1.17 0.76 -4.94
N PRO A 75 -1.17 -0.58 -5.08
CA PRO A 75 -0.46 -1.26 -6.16
C PRO A 75 -1.30 -1.20 -7.45
N GLU A 76 -0.69 -0.72 -8.52
CA GLU A 76 -1.27 -0.67 -9.85
C GLU A 76 -1.05 -2.04 -10.53
N LEU A 77 -2.02 -2.96 -10.46
CA LEU A 77 -2.05 -4.12 -11.36
C LEU A 77 -3.50 -4.45 -11.73
N GLY A 78 -3.78 -4.32 -13.03
CA GLY A 78 -5.12 -4.39 -13.61
C GLY A 78 -5.83 -5.72 -13.40
N GLY A 79 -7.13 -5.60 -13.08
CA GLY A 79 -8.13 -6.67 -13.14
C GLY A 79 -9.47 -6.05 -13.52
N GLY A 80 -9.98 -6.40 -14.70
CA GLY A 80 -11.12 -5.76 -15.35
C GLY A 80 -12.41 -5.79 -14.54
N GLY A 81 -12.80 -4.63 -14.03
CA GLY A 81 -14.14 -4.38 -13.52
C GLY A 81 -14.62 -3.01 -13.99
N LYS A 82 -15.94 -2.86 -14.10
CA LYS A 82 -16.66 -1.73 -14.71
C LYS A 82 -16.51 -0.41 -13.91
N ARG A 83 -15.29 0.05 -13.65
CA ARG A 83 -15.05 1.34 -13.01
C ARG A 83 -15.53 2.43 -13.95
N LYS A 84 -16.42 3.29 -13.47
CA LYS A 84 -16.80 4.49 -14.22
C LYS A 84 -15.63 5.48 -14.26
N PRO A 85 -15.52 6.35 -15.27
CA PRO A 85 -14.58 7.46 -15.26
C PRO A 85 -14.64 8.23 -13.93
N ILE A 86 -13.49 8.68 -13.44
CA ILE A 86 -13.40 9.53 -12.23
C ILE A 86 -13.76 10.95 -12.65
N GLU A 87 -15.03 11.15 -12.98
CA GLU A 87 -15.61 12.42 -13.39
C GLU A 87 -16.82 12.70 -12.48
N GLY A 88 -16.96 13.96 -12.04
CA GLY A 88 -18.07 14.43 -11.20
C GLY A 88 -17.81 14.35 -9.69
N ASP A 89 -18.89 14.40 -8.91
CA ASP A 89 -18.85 14.58 -7.45
C ASP A 89 -19.01 13.26 -6.69
N CYS A 90 -18.43 13.21 -5.48
CA CYS A 90 -18.63 12.12 -4.56
C CYS A 90 -20.08 12.14 -4.01
N PRO A 91 -20.83 11.03 -4.09
CA PRO A 91 -22.24 10.99 -3.68
C PRO A 91 -22.48 11.06 -2.15
N ILE A 92 -21.42 11.14 -1.34
CA ILE A 92 -21.51 11.26 0.12
C ILE A 92 -21.30 12.72 0.56
N CYS A 93 -20.22 13.36 0.11
CA CYS A 93 -19.87 14.72 0.51
C CYS A 93 -20.23 15.78 -0.53
N PHE A 94 -20.58 15.38 -1.75
CA PHE A 94 -20.85 16.26 -2.88
C PHE A 94 -19.66 17.17 -3.24
N CYS A 95 -18.44 16.74 -2.93
CA CYS A 95 -17.19 17.38 -3.38
C CYS A 95 -16.63 16.65 -4.61
N GLU A 96 -15.91 17.38 -5.43
CA GLU A 96 -15.32 16.90 -6.69
C GLU A 96 -14.33 15.74 -6.46
N LEU A 97 -14.39 14.75 -7.33
CA LEU A 97 -13.45 13.62 -7.33
C LEU A 97 -12.25 13.99 -8.22
N GLU A 98 -11.09 14.26 -7.61
CA GLU A 98 -9.88 14.61 -8.35
C GLU A 98 -9.30 13.41 -9.14
N ALA A 99 -9.42 13.44 -10.47
CA ALA A 99 -8.84 12.42 -11.35
C ALA A 99 -7.29 12.37 -11.29
N ALA A 100 -6.63 13.47 -10.92
CA ALA A 100 -5.17 13.57 -10.78
C ALA A 100 -4.63 12.85 -9.52
N SER A 101 -5.51 12.53 -8.57
CA SER A 101 -5.16 11.88 -7.30
C SER A 101 -5.93 10.55 -7.15
N PRO A 102 -5.76 9.57 -8.07
CA PRO A 102 -6.58 8.35 -8.12
C PRO A 102 -6.49 7.48 -6.84
N GLY A 103 -5.46 7.67 -6.02
CA GLY A 103 -5.32 7.01 -4.71
C GLY A 103 -6.31 7.51 -3.65
N SER A 104 -6.95 8.67 -3.85
CA SER A 104 -7.99 9.18 -2.94
C SER A 104 -9.39 8.62 -3.25
N ALA A 105 -9.58 8.00 -4.42
CA ALA A 105 -10.88 7.52 -4.88
C ALA A 105 -10.97 5.98 -4.84
N VAL A 106 -11.95 5.48 -4.08
CA VAL A 106 -12.37 4.07 -4.08
C VAL A 106 -13.59 3.90 -4.97
N TRP A 107 -13.88 2.68 -5.43
CA TRP A 107 -15.01 2.44 -6.30
C TRP A 107 -15.70 1.10 -6.06
N CYS A 108 -16.97 1.01 -6.42
CA CYS A 108 -17.76 -0.20 -6.25
C CYS A 108 -17.39 -1.26 -7.29
N ARG A 109 -16.52 -2.21 -6.89
CA ARG A 109 -16.08 -3.34 -7.72
C ARG A 109 -17.16 -4.40 -7.97
N ALA A 110 -18.09 -4.54 -7.02
CA ALA A 110 -19.07 -5.61 -7.03
C ALA A 110 -20.20 -5.41 -8.06
N ALA A 111 -20.57 -4.17 -8.37
CA ALA A 111 -21.73 -3.90 -9.23
C ALA A 111 -21.65 -2.56 -9.98
N CYS A 112 -21.88 -1.44 -9.30
CA CYS A 112 -22.26 -0.18 -9.97
C CYS A 112 -21.10 0.65 -10.50
N GLY A 113 -19.85 0.34 -10.16
CA GLY A 113 -18.69 1.05 -10.71
C GLY A 113 -18.49 2.49 -10.19
N GLN A 114 -19.35 2.97 -9.29
CA GLN A 114 -19.35 4.36 -8.82
C GLN A 114 -18.11 4.67 -7.98
N ASN A 115 -17.48 5.82 -8.24
CA ASN A 115 -16.33 6.33 -7.49
C ASN A 115 -16.80 7.13 -6.25
N LEU A 116 -16.05 7.02 -5.16
CA LEU A 116 -16.22 7.78 -3.91
C LEU A 116 -14.85 8.15 -3.35
N HIS A 117 -14.72 9.20 -2.55
CA HIS A 117 -13.50 9.40 -1.77
C HIS A 117 -13.34 8.26 -0.75
N ARG A 118 -12.10 7.85 -0.53
CA ARG A 118 -11.72 6.81 0.42
C ARG A 118 -12.17 7.14 1.83
N GLU A 119 -11.98 8.38 2.25
CA GLU A 119 -12.36 8.85 3.59
C GLU A 119 -13.88 8.81 3.80
N CYS A 120 -14.65 9.24 2.79
CA CYS A 120 -16.11 9.17 2.81
C CYS A 120 -16.61 7.73 2.89
N PHE A 121 -15.99 6.82 2.14
CA PHE A 121 -16.31 5.40 2.19
C PHE A 121 -15.94 4.77 3.54
N ASP A 122 -14.77 5.09 4.09
CA ASP A 122 -14.32 4.58 5.39
C ASP A 122 -15.26 5.02 6.52
N MET A 123 -15.74 6.27 6.49
CA MET A 123 -16.77 6.75 7.42
C MET A 123 -18.05 5.94 7.30
N TRP A 124 -18.55 5.73 6.08
CA TRP A 124 -19.73 4.90 5.86
C TRP A 124 -19.54 3.47 6.35
N ALA A 125 -18.43 2.83 6.01
CA ALA A 125 -18.14 1.44 6.39
C ALA A 125 -18.14 1.26 7.92
N ARG A 126 -17.64 2.23 8.68
CA ARG A 126 -17.66 2.21 10.16
C ARG A 126 -19.07 2.26 10.75
N THR A 127 -20.05 2.82 10.04
CA THR A 127 -21.45 2.85 10.52
C THR A 127 -22.16 1.50 10.40
N LYS A 128 -21.59 0.55 9.64
CA LYS A 128 -22.18 -0.78 9.44
C LYS A 128 -21.74 -1.76 10.53
N LYS A 129 -22.72 -2.39 11.18
CA LYS A 129 -22.53 -3.46 12.18
C LYS A 129 -22.42 -4.87 11.56
N GLY A 130 -22.46 -4.98 10.24
CA GLY A 130 -22.45 -6.24 9.49
C GLY A 130 -21.71 -6.09 8.17
N GLN A 131 -22.14 -6.82 7.15
CA GLN A 131 -21.51 -6.75 5.82
C GLN A 131 -21.51 -5.31 5.29
N VAL A 132 -20.33 -4.83 4.89
CA VAL A 132 -20.18 -3.51 4.27
C VAL A 132 -20.82 -3.54 2.88
N THR A 133 -21.62 -2.54 2.57
CA THR A 133 -22.33 -2.42 1.29
C THR A 133 -21.98 -1.12 0.59
N CYS A 134 -22.10 -1.09 -0.74
CA CYS A 134 -21.99 0.14 -1.51
C CYS A 134 -23.07 1.16 -1.06
N PRO A 135 -22.71 2.41 -0.71
CA PRO A 135 -23.69 3.46 -0.39
C PRO A 135 -24.67 3.75 -1.53
N PHE A 136 -24.21 3.57 -2.77
CA PHE A 136 -24.96 3.91 -3.97
C PHE A 136 -25.92 2.79 -4.38
N CYS A 137 -25.43 1.57 -4.63
CA CYS A 137 -26.24 0.46 -5.14
C CYS A 137 -26.59 -0.61 -4.12
N ARG A 138 -26.11 -0.49 -2.86
CA ARG A 138 -26.33 -1.44 -1.76
C ARG A 138 -25.79 -2.87 -1.95
N SER A 139 -25.16 -3.17 -3.08
CA SER A 139 -24.48 -4.45 -3.28
C SER A 139 -23.39 -4.66 -2.22
N ALA A 140 -23.16 -5.93 -1.85
CA ALA A 140 -22.05 -6.34 -1.01
C ALA A 140 -20.74 -5.74 -1.50
N TRP A 141 -19.98 -5.11 -0.60
CA TRP A 141 -18.74 -4.45 -0.99
C TRP A 141 -17.64 -5.49 -1.23
N ALA A 142 -17.08 -5.47 -2.44
CA ALA A 142 -15.93 -6.30 -2.79
C ALA A 142 -14.64 -5.52 -2.53
N GLU A 143 -13.89 -5.95 -1.51
CA GLU A 143 -12.52 -5.48 -1.28
C GLU A 143 -11.59 -5.97 -2.40
N ASP A 144 -10.46 -5.29 -2.59
CA ASP A 144 -9.49 -5.74 -3.58
C ASP A 144 -8.77 -6.99 -3.03
N PRO A 145 -8.90 -8.18 -3.66
CA PRO A 145 -8.19 -9.36 -3.20
C PRO A 145 -6.68 -9.24 -3.40
N ALA A 146 -6.20 -8.27 -4.19
CA ALA A 146 -4.77 -8.09 -4.43
C ALA A 146 -4.01 -7.59 -3.19
N MET A 147 -4.65 -6.88 -2.25
CA MET A 147 -4.11 -6.52 -0.93
C MET A 147 -5.21 -5.83 -0.09
N PRO A 148 -5.44 -6.22 1.17
CA PRO A 148 -6.23 -5.41 2.08
C PRO A 148 -5.49 -4.10 2.33
N SER A 149 -6.21 -3.00 2.15
CA SER A 149 -5.65 -1.64 2.29
C SER A 149 -5.22 -1.31 3.73
N ARG A 150 -5.56 -2.20 4.67
CA ARG A 150 -5.25 -2.10 6.09
C ARG A 150 -5.10 -3.47 6.72
N VAL A 151 -4.03 -3.65 7.49
CA VAL A 151 -3.76 -4.85 8.30
C VAL A 151 -3.94 -4.52 9.77
N ARG A 152 -4.65 -5.38 10.51
CA ARG A 152 -4.88 -5.24 11.95
C ARG A 152 -3.72 -5.85 12.74
N MET A 153 -2.78 -5.01 13.15
CA MET A 153 -1.59 -5.45 13.89
C MET A 153 -1.90 -6.05 15.26
N ASP A 154 -3.01 -5.67 15.88
CA ASP A 154 -3.52 -6.25 17.14
C ASP A 154 -3.93 -7.72 17.02
N ARG A 155 -4.19 -8.19 15.79
CA ARG A 155 -4.56 -9.58 15.49
C ARG A 155 -3.42 -10.38 14.85
N ALA A 156 -2.22 -9.82 14.78
CA ALA A 156 -1.06 -10.52 14.23
C ALA A 156 -0.51 -11.51 15.26
N ALA A 157 -0.14 -12.71 14.81
CA ALA A 157 0.61 -13.64 15.67
C ALA A 157 2.07 -13.17 15.73
N VAL A 158 2.53 -12.75 16.91
CA VAL A 158 3.87 -12.20 17.10
C VAL A 158 4.80 -13.27 17.66
N SER A 159 5.89 -13.56 16.96
CA SER A 159 6.93 -14.49 17.39
C SER A 159 8.29 -14.01 16.91
N GLU A 160 9.31 -14.06 17.78
CA GLU A 160 10.71 -13.72 17.43
C GLU A 160 10.88 -12.35 16.75
N GLY A 161 10.01 -11.38 17.07
CA GLY A 161 10.04 -10.05 16.46
C GLY A 161 9.36 -9.93 15.10
N TYR A 162 8.84 -11.03 14.55
CA TYR A 162 8.00 -11.06 13.35
C TYR A 162 6.52 -11.02 13.73
N ALA A 163 5.71 -10.30 12.93
CA ALA A 163 4.25 -10.25 13.07
C ALA A 163 3.64 -10.97 11.86
N ASN A 164 3.10 -12.17 12.07
CA ASN A 164 2.42 -12.92 11.03
C ASN A 164 0.99 -12.40 10.87
N VAL A 165 0.67 -11.96 9.66
CA VAL A 165 -0.64 -11.40 9.27
C VAL A 165 -1.29 -12.20 8.14
N ALA A 166 -0.79 -13.41 7.87
CA ALA A 166 -1.20 -14.25 6.74
C ALA A 166 -2.72 -14.52 6.75
N ASP A 167 -3.31 -14.78 7.92
CA ASP A 167 -4.75 -15.00 8.10
C ASP A 167 -5.61 -13.81 7.62
N GLN A 168 -5.07 -12.59 7.69
CA GLN A 168 -5.75 -11.37 7.26
C GLN A 168 -5.56 -11.08 5.77
N LEU A 169 -4.53 -11.67 5.16
CA LEU A 169 -4.18 -11.52 3.75
C LEU A 169 -4.65 -12.72 2.90
N GLY A 170 -5.31 -13.71 3.50
CA GLY A 170 -5.69 -14.96 2.82
C GLY A 170 -4.48 -15.81 2.40
N MET A 171 -3.34 -15.64 3.07
CA MET A 171 -2.09 -16.35 2.79
C MET A 171 -1.90 -17.53 3.75
N SER A 172 -1.17 -18.55 3.32
CA SER A 172 -0.78 -19.66 4.21
C SER A 172 0.14 -19.16 5.33
N GLY A 173 -0.12 -19.57 6.57
CA GLY A 173 0.79 -19.35 7.69
C GLY A 173 2.05 -20.23 7.64
N ILE A 174 2.05 -21.24 6.75
CA ILE A 174 3.19 -22.13 6.53
C ILE A 174 4.14 -21.47 5.53
N ARG A 175 5.41 -21.36 5.93
CA ARG A 175 6.48 -20.83 5.08
C ARG A 175 6.71 -21.75 3.88
N ASP A 176 6.59 -21.21 2.67
CA ASP A 176 6.96 -21.93 1.46
C ASP A 176 8.49 -22.04 1.35
N THR A 177 9.00 -23.27 1.46
CA THR A 177 10.42 -23.60 1.30
C THR A 177 10.73 -24.23 -0.04
N SER A 178 9.76 -24.38 -0.95
CA SER A 178 9.95 -25.06 -2.25
C SER A 178 10.96 -24.34 -3.16
N SER A 179 11.10 -23.02 -3.00
CA SER A 179 12.07 -22.18 -3.73
C SER A 179 13.40 -22.00 -3.00
N TYR A 180 13.55 -22.54 -1.79
CA TYR A 180 14.81 -22.43 -1.05
C TYR A 180 15.84 -23.32 -1.76
N SER A 181 16.96 -22.72 -2.11
CA SER A 181 18.16 -23.40 -2.61
C SER A 181 18.44 -24.68 -1.82
N LEU A 182 18.75 -25.77 -2.52
CA LEU A 182 18.88 -27.13 -1.98
C LEU A 182 20.14 -27.38 -1.14
N TRP A 183 21.06 -26.41 -1.07
CA TRP A 183 22.29 -26.49 -0.24
C TRP A 183 22.06 -26.64 1.27
N TYR A 184 20.83 -26.49 1.77
CA TYR A 184 20.48 -26.73 3.19
C TYR A 184 19.95 -28.15 3.47
N GLY A 185 19.93 -29.03 2.47
CA GLY A 185 19.46 -30.41 2.60
C GLY A 185 20.60 -31.43 2.58
N TYR A 186 21.52 -31.40 3.56
CA TYR A 186 22.39 -32.54 3.85
C TYR A 186 22.72 -32.58 5.35
N HIS A 187 21.97 -33.41 6.08
CA HIS A 187 22.44 -34.14 7.25
C HIS A 187 21.80 -35.52 7.23
#